data_AF-A0A2T7TGP6-F1
#
_entry.id   AF-A0A2T7TGP6-F1
#
_cell.length_a   1.000
_cell.length_b   1.000
_cell.length_c   1.000
_cell.angle_alpha   90.00
_cell.angle_beta   90.00
_cell.angle_gamma   90.00
#
_symmetry.space_group_name_H-M   'P 1'
#
loop_
_entity.id
_entity.type
_entity.pdbx_description
1 polymer ?
#
loop_
_entity_poly.entity_id
_entity_poly.type
_entity_poly.pdbx_seq_one_letter_code
_entity_poly.pdbx_strand_id
1 'polypeptide(L)'
;MTNTSTLNSVERACADPLRNGQAVTFSAVAAHTGLGRTTLYRDPVIRAIIEENRHRAATSATLVGLTDEITTLRAALETLAASVRRHEEQLRKLTSREG
;
A
#
# COMPACT_ATOMS: atom_id res chain seq x y z
N MET A 1 18.70 -5.40 -28.69
CA MET A 1 19.65 -5.94 -27.70
C MET A 1 19.63 -5.01 -26.52
N THR A 2 18.96 -5.42 -25.44
CA THR A 2 18.90 -4.68 -24.18
C THR A 2 20.21 -4.91 -23.43
N ASN A 3 20.93 -3.84 -23.15
CA ASN A 3 22.15 -3.90 -22.38
C ASN A 3 21.79 -4.12 -20.90
N THR A 4 22.54 -4.94 -20.16
CA THR A 4 22.25 -5.26 -18.75
C THR A 4 22.12 -4.01 -17.88
N SER A 5 22.86 -2.95 -18.21
CA SER A 5 22.76 -1.63 -17.54
C SER A 5 21.41 -0.94 -17.74
N THR A 6 20.78 -1.10 -18.91
CA THR A 6 19.44 -0.58 -19.19
C THR A 6 18.40 -1.33 -18.37
N LEU A 7 18.54 -2.65 -18.25
CA LEU A 7 17.65 -3.49 -17.46
C LEU A 7 17.74 -3.13 -15.96
N ASN A 8 18.96 -3.01 -15.42
CA ASN A 8 19.17 -2.57 -14.03
C ASN A 8 18.61 -1.18 -13.75
N SER A 9 18.67 -0.27 -14.73
CA SER A 9 18.11 1.08 -14.58
C SER A 9 16.58 1.05 -14.56
N VAL A 10 15.96 0.20 -15.39
CA VAL A 10 14.50 -0.03 -15.39
C VAL A 10 14.06 -0.67 -14.07
N GLU A 11 14.80 -1.66 -13.56
CA GLU A 11 14.48 -2.30 -12.26
C GLU A 11 14.51 -1.28 -11.11
N ARG A 12 15.52 -0.40 -11.06
CA ARG A 12 15.57 0.69 -10.07
C ARG A 12 14.43 1.68 -10.25
N ALA A 13 14.14 2.07 -11.49
CA ALA A 13 13.03 2.96 -11.82
C ALA A 13 11.66 2.38 -11.41
N CYS A 14 11.53 1.05 -11.38
CA CYS A 14 10.34 0.36 -10.88
C CYS A 14 10.31 0.29 -9.34
N ALA A 15 11.47 0.18 -8.69
CA ALA A 15 11.56 0.05 -7.22
C ALA A 15 11.27 1.36 -6.46
N ASP A 16 11.61 2.52 -7.04
CA ASP A 16 11.40 3.83 -6.40
C ASP A 16 9.91 4.20 -6.20
N PRO A 17 9.02 4.05 -7.20
CA PRO A 17 7.58 4.26 -7.00
C PRO A 17 6.98 3.33 -5.93
N LEU A 18 7.44 2.09 -5.87
CA LEU A 18 7.03 1.11 -4.85
C LEU A 18 7.34 1.58 -3.43
N ARG A 19 8.48 2.25 -3.21
CA ARG A 19 8.84 2.82 -1.90
C ARG A 19 7.98 4.01 -1.49
N ASN A 20 7.48 4.77 -2.46
CA ASN A 20 6.69 5.98 -2.24
C ASN A 20 5.18 5.74 -2.32
N GLY A 21 4.74 4.47 -2.42
CA GLY A 21 3.33 4.12 -2.60
C GLY A 21 2.73 4.64 -3.92
N GLN A 22 3.57 4.94 -4.91
CA GLN A 22 3.14 5.45 -6.21
C GLN A 22 3.00 4.31 -7.22
N ALA A 23 2.04 4.46 -8.14
CA ALA A 23 1.82 3.47 -9.18
C ALA A 23 3.02 3.39 -10.14
N VAL A 24 3.54 2.18 -10.35
CA VAL A 24 4.55 1.91 -11.38
C VAL A 24 3.89 2.04 -12.75
N THR A 25 4.30 3.04 -13.53
CA THR A 25 3.76 3.29 -14.87
C THR A 25 4.88 3.40 -15.90
N PHE A 26 4.60 3.03 -17.15
CA PHE A 26 5.56 3.18 -18.26
C PHE A 26 6.04 4.63 -18.44
N SER A 27 5.19 5.62 -18.15
CA SER A 27 5.56 7.04 -18.16
C SER A 27 6.54 7.39 -17.05
N ALA A 28 6.34 6.89 -15.83
CA ALA A 28 7.26 7.13 -14.72
C ALA A 28 8.62 6.46 -14.98
N VAL A 29 8.60 5.23 -15.48
CA VAL A 29 9.82 4.50 -15.83
C VAL A 29 10.57 5.18 -16.98
N ALA A 30 9.86 5.67 -18.01
CA ALA A 30 10.46 6.45 -19.10
C ALA A 30 11.11 7.74 -18.60
N ALA A 31 10.42 8.49 -17.73
CA ALA A 31 10.95 9.72 -17.16
C ALA A 31 12.19 9.48 -16.29
N HIS A 32 12.22 8.36 -15.55
CA HIS A 32 13.33 8.04 -14.65
C HIS A 32 14.55 7.44 -15.39
N THR A 33 14.33 6.66 -16.45
CA THR A 33 15.41 6.01 -17.21
C THR A 33 15.89 6.84 -18.41
N GLY A 34 15.17 7.88 -18.80
CA GLY A 34 15.41 8.65 -20.03
C GLY A 34 15.11 7.87 -21.31
N LEU A 35 14.49 6.68 -21.21
CA LEU A 35 14.14 5.85 -22.36
C LEU A 35 12.81 6.30 -22.96
N GLY A 36 12.73 6.30 -24.29
CA GLY A 36 11.47 6.51 -24.98
C GLY A 36 10.45 5.42 -24.65
N ARG A 37 9.18 5.80 -24.45
CA ARG A 37 8.07 4.85 -24.21
C ARG A 37 8.01 3.74 -25.27
N THR A 38 8.25 4.07 -26.52
CA THR A 38 8.29 3.11 -27.64
C THR A 38 9.36 2.04 -27.46
N THR A 39 10.53 2.41 -26.91
CA THR A 39 11.59 1.47 -26.55
C THR A 39 11.17 0.55 -25.42
N LEU A 40 10.50 1.08 -24.40
CA LEU A 40 9.99 0.28 -23.27
C LEU A 40 8.91 -0.72 -23.70
N TYR A 41 8.03 -0.34 -24.64
CA TYR A 41 6.97 -1.23 -25.14
C TYR A 41 7.47 -2.30 -26.11
N ARG A 42 8.54 -2.02 -26.87
CA ARG A 42 9.09 -2.93 -27.89
C ARG A 42 9.92 -4.05 -27.29
N ASP A 43 10.54 -3.82 -26.14
CA ASP A 43 11.33 -4.86 -25.48
C ASP A 43 10.45 -5.71 -24.53
N PRO A 44 10.27 -7.01 -24.83
CA PRO A 44 9.38 -7.87 -24.04
C PRO A 44 9.89 -8.12 -22.62
N VAL A 45 11.20 -8.08 -22.38
CA VAL A 45 11.80 -8.29 -21.06
C VAL A 45 11.56 -7.07 -20.18
N ILE A 46 11.85 -5.88 -20.71
CA ILE A 46 11.55 -4.61 -20.00
C ILE A 46 10.05 -4.51 -19.70
N ARG A 47 9.20 -4.85 -20.69
CA ARG A 47 7.75 -4.83 -20.50
C ARG A 47 7.29 -5.76 -19.38
N ALA A 48 7.81 -7.00 -19.34
CA ALA A 48 7.48 -7.96 -18.30
C ALA A 48 7.90 -7.46 -16.90
N ILE A 49 9.10 -6.88 -16.77
CA ILE A 49 9.60 -6.32 -15.50
C ILE A 49 8.69 -5.19 -15.01
N ILE A 50 8.31 -4.25 -15.88
CA ILE A 50 7.44 -3.13 -15.52
C ILE A 50 6.07 -3.65 -15.08
N GLU A 51 5.50 -4.60 -15.81
CA GLU A 51 4.18 -5.12 -15.50
C GLU A 51 4.17 -5.92 -14.20
N GLU A 52 5.18 -6.76 -13.94
CA GLU A 52 5.33 -7.49 -12.67
C GLU A 52 5.43 -6.53 -11.49
N ASN A 53 6.27 -5.50 -11.59
CA ASN A 53 6.38 -4.50 -10.53
C ASN A 53 5.08 -3.71 -10.34
N ARG A 54 4.31 -3.46 -11.41
CA ARG A 54 2.99 -2.83 -11.33
C ARG A 54 1.98 -3.70 -10.58
N HIS A 55 1.95 -5.00 -10.85
CA HIS A 55 1.08 -5.94 -10.15
C HIS A 55 1.46 -6.05 -8.67
N ARG A 56 2.77 -6.16 -8.36
CA ARG A 56 3.27 -6.17 -6.98
C ARG A 56 2.90 -4.89 -6.23
N ALA A 57 3.05 -3.72 -6.85
CA ALA A 57 2.67 -2.45 -6.25
C ALA A 57 1.17 -2.37 -5.94
N ALA A 58 0.32 -2.82 -6.87
CA ALA A 58 -1.13 -2.85 -6.66
C ALA A 58 -1.52 -3.79 -5.50
N THR A 59 -0.94 -4.99 -5.45
CA THR A 59 -1.18 -5.94 -4.34
C THR A 59 -0.71 -5.38 -3.00
N SER A 60 0.47 -4.76 -2.95
CA SER A 60 0.98 -4.11 -1.73
C SER A 60 0.08 -2.97 -1.26
N ALA A 61 -0.41 -2.13 -2.18
CA ALA A 61 -1.35 -1.06 -1.84
C ALA A 61 -2.65 -1.60 -1.22
N THR A 62 -3.20 -2.68 -1.79
CA THR A 62 -4.39 -3.35 -1.23
C THR A 62 -4.13 -3.91 0.17
N LEU A 63 -2.98 -4.55 0.40
CA LEU A 63 -2.62 -5.09 1.72
C LEU A 63 -2.44 -3.99 2.77
N VAL A 64 -1.86 -2.85 2.40
CA VAL A 64 -1.77 -1.68 3.27
C VAL A 64 -3.16 -1.15 3.61
N GLY A 65 -4.04 -0.99 2.62
CA GLY A 65 -5.42 -0.55 2.85
C GLY A 65 -6.19 -1.47 3.81
N LEU A 66 -6.07 -2.79 3.64
CA LEU A 66 -6.66 -3.77 4.56
C LEU A 66 -6.08 -3.67 5.98
N THR A 67 -4.79 -3.37 6.11
CA THR A 67 -4.15 -3.20 7.42
C THR A 67 -4.66 -1.95 8.14
N ASP A 68 -4.86 -0.86 7.40
CA ASP A 68 -5.42 0.39 7.93
C ASP A 68 -6.89 0.21 8.36
N GLU A 69 -7.69 -0.52 7.58
CA GLU A 69 -9.06 -0.89 7.95
C GLU A 69 -9.11 -1.73 9.23
N ILE A 70 -8.25 -2.76 9.35
CA ILE A 70 -8.15 -3.58 10.57
C ILE A 70 -7.75 -2.73 11.78
N THR A 71 -6.82 -1.80 11.60
CA THR A 71 -6.38 -0.89 12.67
C THR A 71 -7.52 0.02 13.12
N THR A 72 -8.28 0.55 12.16
CA THR A 72 -9.46 1.38 12.43
C THR A 72 -10.54 0.60 13.19
N LEU A 73 -10.83 -0.64 12.76
CA LEU A 73 -11.79 -1.51 13.44
C LEU A 73 -11.38 -1.85 14.88
N ARG A 74 -10.08 -2.10 15.11
CA ARG A 74 -9.55 -2.33 16.46
C ARG A 74 -9.74 -1.10 17.36
N ALA A 75 -9.42 0.09 16.87
CA ALA A 75 -9.61 1.33 17.62
C ALA A 75 -11.09 1.60 17.94
N ALA A 76 -11.99 1.34 16.99
CA ALA A 76 -13.43 1.44 17.21
C ALA A 76 -13.92 0.46 18.28
N LEU A 77 -13.44 -0.79 18.23
CA LEU A 77 -13.79 -1.82 19.22
C LEU A 77 -13.28 -1.46 20.63
N GLU A 78 -12.06 -0.93 20.74
CA GLU A 78 -11.51 -0.46 22.02
C GLU A 78 -12.33 0.68 22.61
N THR A 79 -12.76 1.61 21.76
CA THR A 79 -13.64 2.72 22.17
C THR A 79 -14.98 2.20 22.69
N LEU A 80 -15.58 1.22 21.99
CA LEU A 80 -16.82 0.60 22.43
C LEU A 80 -16.64 -0.13 23.76
N ALA A 81 -15.56 -0.89 23.93
CA ALA A 81 -15.26 -1.59 25.18
C ALA A 81 -15.09 -0.61 26.34
N ALA A 82 -14.43 0.54 26.13
CA ALA A 82 -14.30 1.59 27.14
C ALA A 82 -15.67 2.19 27.52
N SER A 83 -16.54 2.42 26.54
CA SER A 83 -17.90 2.92 26.76
C SER A 83 -18.75 1.94 27.59
N VAL A 84 -18.71 0.64 27.24
CA VAL A 84 -19.43 -0.41 27.97
C VAL A 84 -18.97 -0.48 29.43
N ARG A 85 -17.64 -0.53 29.68
CA ARG A 85 -17.11 -0.53 31.06
C ARG A 85 -17.56 0.70 31.86
N ARG A 86 -17.59 1.87 31.22
CA ARG A 86 -18.08 3.11 31.86
C ARG A 86 -19.55 3.01 32.22
N HIS A 87 -20.39 2.52 31.31
CA HIS A 87 -21.81 2.35 31.56
C HIS A 87 -22.08 1.32 32.67
N GLU A 88 -21.36 0.18 32.68
CA GLU A 88 -21.46 -0.82 33.74
C GLU A 88 -21.10 -0.23 35.12
N GLU A 89 -20.03 0.57 35.20
CA GLU A 89 -19.62 1.22 36.45
C GLU A 89 -20.63 2.29 36.90
N GLN A 90 -21.26 3.01 35.97
CA GLN A 90 -22.35 3.94 36.29
C GLN A 90 -23.57 3.22 36.84
N LEU A 91 -23.98 2.10 36.23
CA LEU A 91 -25.09 1.29 36.71
C LEU A 91 -24.82 0.77 38.12
N ARG A 92 -23.62 0.24 38.38
CA ARG A 92 -23.21 -0.26 39.70
C ARG A 92 -23.32 0.80 40.79
N LYS A 93 -22.93 2.05 40.49
CA LYS A 93 -23.04 3.17 41.44
C LYS A 93 -24.47 3.58 41.72
N LEU A 94 -25.35 3.53 40.71
CA LEU A 94 -26.77 3.84 40.89
C LEU A 94 -27.45 2.78 41.74
N THR A 95 -27.25 1.49 41.43
CA THR A 95 -27.84 0.39 42.20
C THR A 95 -27.33 0.33 43.64
N SER A 96 -26.09 0.75 43.89
CA SER A 96 -25.51 0.82 45.24
C SER A 96 -26.01 2.02 46.07
N ARG A 97 -26.69 3.00 45.47
CA ARG A 97 -27.22 4.18 46.17
C ARG A 97 -28.71 4.04 46.49
N GLU A 98 -29.40 3.10 45.84
CA GLU A 98 -30.83 2.81 46.01
C GLU A 98 -31.12 1.67 47.01
N GLY A 99 -30.09 0.95 47.47
CA GLY A 99 -30.17 -0.06 48.54
C GLY A 99 -29.51 0.41 49.83
#